data_AF-A0A1S6Q4W8-F1
#
_entry.id   AF-A0A1S6Q4W8-F1
#
_cell.length_a   1.000
_cell.length_b   1.000
_cell.length_c   1.000
_cell.angle_alpha   90.00
_cell.angle_beta   90.00
_cell.angle_gamma   90.00
#
_symmetry.space_group_name_H-M   'P 1'
#
loop_
_entity.id
_entity.type
_entity.pdbx_description
1 polymer ?
#
loop_
_entity_poly.entity_id
_entity_poly.type
_entity_poly.pdbx_seq_one_letter_code
_entity_poly.pdbx_strand_id
1 'polypeptide(L)'
;ATTLLNALSFRSARSVQISPSSVRMLNGHPIDAKEMQARCAYVQQFDLFIGSLTAREHLIFQATVRMPRTMTQKQKIQRVDQVIQDLSLGKCQNTIIGVPGRVK
;
A
#
# COMPACT_ATOMS: atom_id res chain seq x y z
N ALA A 1 -9.36 9.44 -14.52
CA ALA A 1 -8.82 10.35 -13.49
C ALA A 1 -7.64 9.73 -12.75
N THR A 2 -6.50 9.54 -13.42
CA THR A 2 -5.26 8.97 -12.85
C THR A 2 -4.17 10.04 -12.65
N THR A 3 -4.13 11.04 -13.56
CA THR A 3 -3.14 12.12 -13.57
C THR A 3 -3.17 12.97 -12.30
N LEU A 4 -4.36 13.39 -11.84
CA LEU A 4 -4.47 14.23 -10.65
C LEU A 4 -4.05 13.50 -9.37
N LEU A 5 -4.48 12.24 -9.18
CA LEU A 5 -4.08 11.46 -8.01
C LEU A 5 -2.55 11.23 -8.00
N ASN A 6 -1.95 10.98 -9.17
CA ASN A 6 -0.50 10.90 -9.33
C ASN A 6 0.19 12.23 -9.03
N ALA A 7 -0.40 13.37 -9.44
CA ALA A 7 0.12 14.69 -9.09
C ALA A 7 0.07 14.95 -7.58
N LEU A 8 -1.03 14.66 -6.92
CA LEU A 8 -1.15 14.83 -5.47
C LEU A 8 -0.20 13.92 -4.69
N SER A 9 0.03 12.69 -5.17
CA SER A 9 0.88 11.69 -4.51
C SER A 9 2.37 11.74 -4.85
N PHE A 10 2.85 12.81 -5.52
CA PHE A 10 4.24 12.95 -5.98
C PHE A 10 4.69 11.86 -6.98
N ARG A 11 3.76 11.28 -7.74
CA ARG A 11 3.97 10.21 -8.73
C ARG A 11 3.64 10.64 -10.16
N SER A 12 3.77 11.94 -10.47
CA SER A 12 3.50 12.45 -11.83
C SER A 12 4.46 11.86 -12.84
N ALA A 13 3.93 11.49 -14.02
CA ALA A 13 4.76 11.17 -15.17
C ALA A 13 5.59 12.40 -15.57
N ARG A 14 6.79 12.17 -16.15
CA ARG A 14 7.69 13.27 -16.56
C ARG A 14 7.06 14.24 -17.56
N SER A 15 6.06 13.80 -18.33
CA SER A 15 5.30 14.62 -19.27
C SER A 15 4.32 15.58 -18.58
N VAL A 16 4.01 15.37 -17.31
CA VAL A 16 3.07 16.21 -16.54
C VAL A 16 3.87 17.26 -15.79
N GLN A 17 3.71 18.52 -16.21
CA GLN A 17 4.33 19.67 -15.56
C GLN A 17 3.45 20.13 -14.40
N ILE A 18 4.01 20.23 -13.20
CA ILE A 18 3.38 20.88 -12.05
C ILE A 18 3.98 22.27 -11.90
N SER A 19 3.14 23.31 -11.83
CA SER A 19 3.63 24.68 -11.66
C SER A 19 4.55 24.79 -10.43
N PRO A 20 5.72 25.45 -10.54
CA PRO A 20 6.65 25.65 -9.41
C PRO A 20 6.02 26.36 -8.21
N SER A 21 4.95 27.13 -8.43
CA SER A 21 4.19 27.82 -7.35
C SER A 21 3.21 26.92 -6.60
N SER A 22 3.04 25.66 -7.02
CA SER A 22 2.06 24.75 -6.43
C SER A 22 2.59 24.14 -5.13
N VAL A 23 1.74 24.14 -4.10
CA VAL A 23 2.05 23.51 -2.81
C VAL A 23 1.08 22.36 -2.55
N ARG A 24 1.61 21.21 -2.16
CA ARG A 24 0.81 20.07 -1.67
C ARG A 24 0.76 20.15 -0.15
N MET A 25 -0.45 20.11 0.39
CA MET A 25 -0.69 20.22 1.82
C MET A 25 -1.42 18.98 2.34
N LEU A 26 -1.04 18.53 3.54
CA LEU A 26 -1.74 17.50 4.29
C LEU A 26 -2.14 18.11 5.64
N ASN A 27 -3.44 18.12 5.94
CA ASN A 27 -3.98 18.73 7.16
C ASN A 27 -3.47 20.17 7.40
N GLY A 28 -3.42 20.99 6.33
CA GLY A 28 -2.97 22.38 6.41
C GLY A 28 -1.45 22.58 6.48
N HIS A 29 -0.65 21.51 6.40
CA HIS A 29 0.81 21.59 6.46
C HIS A 29 1.41 21.25 5.10
N PRO A 30 2.33 22.05 4.54
CA PRO A 30 3.08 21.66 3.36
C PRO A 30 3.80 20.34 3.60
N ILE A 31 3.74 19.43 2.63
CA ILE A 31 4.43 18.14 2.70
C ILE A 31 5.33 17.92 1.50
N ASP A 32 6.39 17.15 1.69
CA ASP A 32 7.21 16.62 0.60
C ASP A 32 6.83 15.17 0.20
N ALA A 33 7.55 14.60 -0.76
CA ALA A 33 7.31 13.25 -1.25
C ALA A 33 7.56 12.18 -0.16
N LYS A 34 8.52 12.41 0.73
CA LYS A 34 8.90 11.47 1.79
C LYS A 34 7.83 11.46 2.88
N GLU A 35 7.34 12.62 3.27
CA GLU A 35 6.25 12.77 4.23
C GLU A 35 4.93 12.20 3.68
N MET A 36 4.66 12.41 2.39
CA MET A 36 3.52 11.79 1.72
C MET A 36 3.59 10.26 1.80
N GLN A 37 4.76 9.67 1.51
CA GLN A 37 4.95 8.22 1.56
C GLN A 37 4.87 7.66 2.99
N ALA A 38 5.29 8.43 3.99
CA ALA A 38 5.29 8.00 5.38
C ALA A 38 3.89 8.06 6.03
N ARG A 39 3.04 9.00 5.60
CA ARG A 39 1.75 9.29 6.26
C ARG A 39 0.53 8.82 5.46
N CYS A 40 0.65 8.62 4.15
CA CYS A 40 -0.46 8.28 3.28
C CYS A 40 -0.23 6.94 2.58
N ALA A 41 -1.32 6.24 2.26
CA ALA A 41 -1.31 5.04 1.45
C ALA A 41 -1.77 5.34 0.02
N TYR A 42 -1.12 4.71 -0.97
CA TYR A 42 -1.48 4.80 -2.39
C TYR A 42 -1.69 3.38 -2.94
N VAL A 43 -2.87 3.10 -3.48
CA VAL A 43 -3.21 1.83 -4.12
C VAL A 43 -3.05 1.99 -5.64
N GLN A 44 -2.20 1.18 -6.25
CA GLN A 44 -1.95 1.20 -7.68
C GLN A 44 -3.08 0.53 -8.46
N GLN A 45 -3.21 0.87 -9.75
CA GLN A 45 -4.19 0.22 -10.64
C GLN A 45 -3.83 -1.24 -10.92
N PHE A 46 -2.53 -1.55 -10.94
CA PHE A 46 -2.02 -2.90 -11.08
C PHE A 46 -1.51 -3.40 -9.74
N ASP A 47 -1.94 -4.59 -9.38
CA ASP A 47 -1.51 -5.22 -8.14
C ASP A 47 -0.07 -5.73 -8.22
N LEU A 48 0.68 -5.51 -7.15
CA LEU A 48 2.04 -6.03 -6.98
C LEU A 48 2.03 -7.08 -5.86
N PHE A 49 1.72 -8.32 -6.21
CA PHE A 49 1.71 -9.44 -5.28
C PHE A 49 2.91 -10.36 -5.47
N ILE A 50 3.30 -11.03 -4.37
CA ILE A 50 4.23 -12.15 -4.42
C ILE A 50 3.39 -13.41 -4.67
N GLY A 51 3.27 -13.81 -5.94
CA GLY A 51 2.34 -14.88 -6.36
C GLY A 51 2.71 -16.31 -5.93
N SER A 52 3.73 -16.47 -5.08
CA SER A 52 4.05 -17.72 -4.39
C SER A 52 3.52 -17.76 -2.96
N LEU A 53 2.97 -16.67 -2.43
CA LEU A 53 2.43 -16.57 -1.07
C LEU A 53 0.90 -16.64 -1.06
N THR A 54 0.34 -17.14 0.04
CA THR A 54 -1.07 -16.96 0.38
C THR A 54 -1.37 -15.51 0.78
N ALA A 55 -2.65 -15.13 0.76
CA ALA A 55 -3.07 -13.80 1.22
C ALA A 55 -2.61 -13.51 2.66
N ARG A 56 -2.70 -14.48 3.57
CA ARG A 56 -2.25 -14.36 4.96
C ARG A 56 -0.74 -14.18 5.07
N GLU A 57 0.03 -15.01 4.37
CA GLU A 57 1.50 -14.92 4.38
C GLU A 57 1.97 -13.58 3.81
N HIS A 58 1.35 -13.11 2.73
CA HIS A 58 1.65 -11.81 2.15
C HIS A 58 1.38 -10.67 3.14
N LEU A 59 0.25 -10.68 3.84
CA LEU A 59 -0.08 -9.69 4.87
C LEU A 59 0.90 -9.73 6.05
N ILE A 60 1.30 -10.91 6.52
CA ILE A 60 2.31 -11.07 7.57
C ILE A 60 3.66 -10.51 7.12
N PHE A 61 4.08 -10.78 5.89
CA PHE A 61 5.31 -10.25 5.32
C PHE A 61 5.28 -8.72 5.27
N GLN A 62 4.20 -8.12 4.73
CA GLN A 62 4.05 -6.67 4.68
C GLN A 62 4.02 -6.05 6.08
N ALA A 63 3.32 -6.66 7.04
CA ALA A 63 3.29 -6.20 8.43
C ALA A 63 4.69 -6.23 9.06
N THR A 64 5.46 -7.29 8.81
CA THR A 64 6.81 -7.45 9.37
C THR A 64 7.77 -6.37 8.86
N VAL A 65 7.71 -6.04 7.56
CA VAL A 65 8.61 -5.07 6.92
C VAL A 65 8.19 -3.62 7.15
N ARG A 66 6.89 -3.33 7.19
CA ARG A 66 6.38 -1.94 7.24
C ARG A 66 6.04 -1.44 8.64
N MET A 67 5.69 -2.33 9.58
CA MET A 67 5.34 -1.88 10.93
C MET A 67 6.60 -1.57 11.76
N PRO A 68 6.49 -0.67 12.76
CA PRO A 68 7.59 -0.32 13.63
C PRO A 68 8.25 -1.54 14.29
N ARG A 69 9.57 -1.48 14.47
CA ARG A 69 10.35 -2.52 15.17
C ARG A 69 10.00 -2.64 16.65
N THR A 70 9.39 -1.60 17.23
CA THR A 70 8.87 -1.60 18.61
C THR A 70 7.67 -2.51 18.81
N MET A 71 6.96 -2.91 17.74
CA MET A 71 5.87 -3.86 17.81
C MET A 71 6.38 -5.29 17.83
N THR A 72 5.88 -6.09 18.77
CA THR A 72 6.17 -7.53 18.85
C THR A 72 5.56 -8.29 17.67
N GLN A 73 6.12 -9.46 17.34
CA GLN A 73 5.56 -10.32 16.30
C GLN A 73 4.10 -10.70 16.59
N LYS A 74 3.75 -10.93 17.85
CA LYS A 74 2.35 -11.21 18.25
C LYS A 74 1.42 -10.05 17.92
N GLN A 75 1.81 -8.81 18.21
CA GLN A 75 1.01 -7.62 17.88
C GLN A 75 0.87 -7.43 16.37
N LYS A 76 1.93 -7.70 15.59
CA LYS A 76 1.86 -7.64 14.12
C LYS A 76 0.90 -8.69 13.56
N ILE A 77 0.93 -9.92 14.06
CA ILE A 77 0.01 -11.00 13.66
C ILE A 77 -1.43 -10.63 14.02
N GLN A 78 -1.67 -10.14 15.24
CA GLN A 78 -3.00 -9.69 15.65
C GLN A 78 -3.54 -8.58 14.74
N ARG A 79 -2.68 -7.65 14.30
CA ARG A 79 -3.07 -6.62 13.34
C ARG A 79 -3.44 -7.21 11.98
N VAL A 80 -2.74 -8.24 11.52
CA VAL A 80 -3.08 -8.98 10.28
C VAL A 80 -4.43 -9.67 10.41
N ASP A 81 -4.70 -10.32 11.54
CA ASP A 81 -5.97 -10.99 11.80
C ASP A 81 -7.14 -10.00 11.71
N GLN A 82 -6.96 -8.81 12.29
CA GLN A 82 -7.93 -7.73 12.17
C GLN A 82 -8.15 -7.29 10.72
N VAL A 83 -7.08 -7.12 9.92
CA VAL A 83 -7.23 -6.77 8.49
C VAL A 83 -7.99 -7.84 7.72
N ILE A 84 -7.71 -9.13 7.97
CA ILE A 84 -8.40 -10.24 7.33
C ILE A 84 -9.90 -10.19 7.63
N GLN A 85 -10.27 -9.83 8.86
CA GLN A 85 -11.66 -9.67 9.26
C GLN A 85 -12.30 -8.43 8.62
N ASP A 86 -11.66 -7.26 8.75
CA ASP A 86 -12.17 -5.98 8.25
C ASP A 86 -12.44 -6.01 6.73
N LEU A 87 -11.56 -6.70 5.98
CA LEU A 87 -11.67 -6.86 4.53
C LEU A 87 -12.39 -8.14 4.11
N SER A 88 -12.94 -8.90 5.07
CA SER A 88 -13.68 -10.16 4.83
C SER A 88 -12.90 -11.21 4.00
N LEU A 89 -11.59 -11.27 4.18
CA LEU A 89 -10.68 -12.19 3.47
C LEU A 89 -10.63 -13.59 4.08
N GLY A 90 -11.43 -13.87 5.11
CA GLY A 90 -11.38 -15.13 5.86
C GLY A 90 -11.49 -16.40 5.00
N LYS A 91 -12.28 -16.35 3.91
CA LYS A 91 -12.45 -17.49 2.99
C LYS A 91 -11.23 -17.75 2.08
N CYS A 92 -10.47 -16.71 1.74
CA CYS A 92 -9.34 -16.80 0.80
C CYS A 92 -7.98 -16.61 1.47
N GLN A 93 -7.92 -16.48 2.81
CA GLN A 93 -6.69 -16.17 3.53
C GLN A 93 -5.55 -17.19 3.29
N ASN A 94 -5.90 -18.47 3.07
CA ASN A 94 -4.96 -19.56 2.81
C ASN A 94 -4.86 -19.93 1.32
N THR A 95 -5.45 -19.12 0.44
CA THR A 95 -5.36 -19.32 -1.01
C THR A 95 -4.12 -18.60 -1.54
N ILE A 96 -3.33 -19.29 -2.37
CA ILE A 96 -2.17 -18.71 -3.04
C ILE A 96 -2.65 -17.57 -3.95
N ILE A 97 -1.99 -16.41 -3.84
CA ILE A 97 -2.28 -15.26 -4.68
C ILE A 97 -1.86 -15.58 -6.12
N GLY A 98 -2.79 -15.47 -7.06
CA GLY A 98 -2.52 -15.71 -8.47
C GLY A 98 -1.57 -14.66 -9.07
N VAL A 99 -0.79 -15.06 -10.07
CA VAL A 99 -0.02 -14.13 -10.91
C VAL A 99 -0.86 -13.75 -12.12
N PRO A 100 -1.15 -12.46 -12.37
CA PRO A 100 -1.87 -12.03 -13.56
C PRO A 100 -1.17 -12.56 -14.83
N GLY A 101 -1.91 -13.23 -15.71
CA GLY A 101 -1.40 -13.79 -16.97
C GLY A 101 -0.84 -15.22 -16.89
N ARG A 102 -0.79 -15.85 -15.72
CA ARG A 102 -0.52 -17.29 -15.59
C ARG A 102 -1.85 -18.03 -15.44
N VAL A 103 -2.30 -18.68 -16.51
CA VAL A 103 -3.43 -19.64 -16.45
C VAL A 103 -2.93 -20.87 -15.70
N LYS A 104 -3.75 -21.36 -14.76
CA LYS A 104 -3.50 -22.65 -14.09
C LYS A 104 -3.60 -23.80 -15.06
#